data_AF-W4V8W4-F1
#
_entry.id   AF-W4V8W4-F1
#
_cell.length_a   1.000
_cell.length_b   1.000
_cell.length_c   1.000
_cell.angle_alpha   90.00
_cell.angle_beta   90.00
_cell.angle_gamma   90.00
#
_symmetry.space_group_name_H-M   'P 1'
#
loop_
_entity.id
_entity.type
_entity.pdbx_description
1 polymer ?
#
loop_
_entity_poly.entity_id
_entity_poly.type
_entity_poly.pdbx_seq_one_letter_code
_entity_poly.pdbx_strand_id
1 'polypeptide(L)'
;MAQDAKLKQDNLEEKENAIEVINAKHRRSRKPALLTKSERKKLGIGKDQGKAILRYARISSRKVRIVLDLIKGKDIDEAYAILKYTPKASSEILYKLLKSAEANATNNNGLNRDNLYVAEAFANQDLL
;
A
#
# COMPACT_ATOMS: atom_id res chain seq x y z
N MET A 1 -17.33 -4.17 26.01
CA MET A 1 -18.54 -4.05 25.16
C MET A 1 -19.01 -2.60 25.01
N ALA A 2 -19.49 -1.92 26.07
CA ALA A 2 -19.96 -0.52 25.95
C ALA A 2 -18.85 0.51 25.69
N GLN A 3 -17.65 0.33 26.27
CA GLN A 3 -16.51 1.22 26.06
C GLN A 3 -15.92 1.10 24.64
N ASP A 4 -15.87 -0.11 24.08
CA ASP A 4 -15.34 -0.37 22.73
C ASP A 4 -16.24 0.17 21.61
N ALA A 5 -17.57 0.16 21.83
CA ALA A 5 -18.54 0.72 20.90
C ALA A 5 -18.46 2.26 20.87
N LYS A 6 -18.29 2.88 22.03
CA LYS A 6 -18.13 4.34 22.16
C LYS A 6 -16.83 4.81 21.50
N LEU A 7 -15.72 4.13 21.77
CA LEU A 7 -14.43 4.42 21.12
C LEU A 7 -14.48 4.27 19.59
N LYS A 8 -15.26 3.31 19.07
CA LYS A 8 -15.45 3.14 17.62
C LYS A 8 -16.29 4.27 17.00
N GLN A 9 -17.36 4.73 17.67
CA GLN A 9 -18.16 5.87 17.24
C GLN A 9 -17.33 7.16 17.23
N ASP A 10 -16.59 7.42 18.31
CA ASP A 10 -15.74 8.61 18.44
C ASP A 10 -14.68 8.65 17.32
N ASN A 11 -14.05 7.51 17.01
CA ASN A 11 -13.10 7.40 15.89
C ASN A 11 -13.75 7.57 14.50
N LEU A 12 -15.04 7.27 14.36
CA LEU A 12 -15.78 7.45 13.11
C LEU A 12 -16.14 8.92 12.90
N GLU A 13 -16.63 9.58 13.96
CA GLU A 13 -16.94 11.01 13.96
C GLU A 13 -15.68 11.87 13.73
N GLU A 14 -14.55 11.52 14.35
CA GLU A 14 -13.26 12.16 14.06
C GLU A 14 -12.84 12.00 12.58
N LYS A 15 -13.17 10.86 11.96
CA LYS A 15 -12.88 10.62 10.53
C LYS A 15 -13.74 11.46 9.62
N GLU A 16 -15.04 11.54 9.90
CA GLU A 16 -16.01 12.30 9.12
C GLU A 16 -15.71 13.80 9.19
N ASN A 17 -15.45 14.33 10.39
CA ASN A 17 -15.07 15.73 10.60
C ASN A 17 -13.78 16.10 9.85
N ALA A 18 -12.78 15.21 9.83
CA ALA A 18 -11.54 15.45 9.08
C ALA A 18 -11.78 15.49 7.55
N ILE A 19 -12.68 14.64 7.03
CA ILE A 19 -13.06 14.62 5.61
C ILE A 19 -13.78 15.92 5.22
N GLU A 20 -14.68 16.40 6.07
CA GLU A 20 -15.39 17.67 5.85
C GLU A 20 -14.45 18.88 5.81
N VAL A 21 -13.46 18.93 6.72
CA VAL A 21 -12.44 20.00 6.74
C VAL A 21 -11.58 20.00 5.46
N ILE A 22 -11.25 18.84 4.89
CA ILE A 22 -10.53 18.75 3.61
C ILE A 22 -11.38 19.29 2.46
N ASN A 23 -12.67 18.94 2.45
CA ASN A 23 -13.61 19.32 1.38
C ASN A 23 -14.11 20.77 1.52
N ALA A 24 -13.87 21.42 2.66
CA ALA A 24 -14.23 22.80 2.90
C ALA A 24 -13.47 23.74 1.93
N LYS A 25 -14.24 24.48 1.12
CA LYS A 25 -13.70 25.47 0.17
C LYS A 25 -12.94 26.56 0.93
N HIS A 26 -11.64 26.65 0.70
CA HIS A 26 -10.81 27.69 1.31
C HIS A 26 -10.96 29.02 0.56
N ARG A 27 -11.17 30.11 1.31
CA ARG A 27 -11.36 31.46 0.74
C ARG A 27 -10.14 32.00 -0.01
N ARG A 28 -8.93 31.54 0.36
CA ARG A 28 -7.64 32.00 -0.20
C ARG A 28 -7.04 31.07 -1.26
N SER A 29 -7.42 29.80 -1.31
CA SER A 29 -6.84 28.80 -2.22
C SER A 29 -7.91 27.84 -2.71
N ARG A 30 -7.90 27.56 -4.02
CA ARG A 30 -8.78 26.54 -4.62
C ARG A 30 -8.26 25.12 -4.43
N LYS A 31 -7.02 24.95 -3.94
CA LYS A 31 -6.45 23.62 -3.67
C LYS A 31 -7.01 23.09 -2.33
N PRO A 32 -7.46 21.82 -2.27
CA PRO A 32 -7.87 21.22 -1.01
C PRO A 32 -6.68 21.10 -0.04
N ALA A 33 -6.96 21.13 1.26
CA ALA A 33 -5.94 20.90 2.29
C ALA A 33 -5.45 19.44 2.22
N LEU A 34 -4.14 19.23 2.24
CA LEU A 34 -3.57 17.88 2.37
C LEU A 34 -3.52 17.49 3.85
N LEU A 35 -3.94 16.28 4.15
CA LEU A 35 -3.85 15.71 5.49
C LEU A 35 -2.39 15.65 5.98
N THR A 36 -2.18 16.02 7.24
CA THR A 36 -0.90 15.82 7.93
C THR A 36 -0.66 14.33 8.19
N LYS A 37 0.61 13.95 8.45
CA LYS A 37 0.95 12.55 8.78
C LYS A 37 0.22 12.04 10.03
N SER A 38 0.00 12.92 11.01
CA SER A 38 -0.71 12.61 12.24
C SER A 38 -2.19 12.32 11.97
N GLU A 39 -2.84 13.19 11.20
CA GLU A 39 -4.24 13.00 10.80
C GLU A 39 -4.41 11.72 9.98
N ARG A 40 -3.57 11.45 8.97
CA ARG A 40 -3.65 10.19 8.20
C ARG A 40 -3.56 8.95 9.08
N LYS A 41 -2.70 8.99 10.10
CA LYS A 41 -2.54 7.90 11.06
C LYS A 41 -3.80 7.69 11.92
N LYS A 42 -4.47 8.77 12.35
CA LYS A 42 -5.76 8.71 13.07
C LYS A 42 -6.87 8.14 12.18
N LEU A 43 -6.93 8.57 10.91
CA LEU A 43 -7.90 8.09 9.94
C LEU A 43 -7.67 6.60 9.54
N GLY A 44 -6.50 6.05 9.86
CA GLY A 44 -6.12 4.69 9.50
C GLY A 44 -5.70 4.53 8.03
N ILE A 45 -5.45 5.64 7.33
CA ILE A 45 -5.09 5.63 5.91
C ILE A 45 -3.70 4.99 5.75
N GLY A 46 -3.61 3.94 4.92
CA GLY A 46 -2.37 3.20 4.67
C GLY A 46 -2.07 2.08 5.68
N LYS A 47 -2.98 1.82 6.63
CA LYS A 47 -2.92 0.64 7.51
C LYS A 47 -3.63 -0.58 6.93
N ASP A 48 -4.32 -0.40 5.82
CA ASP A 48 -5.12 -1.38 5.09
C ASP A 48 -4.31 -2.24 4.12
N GLN A 49 -3.06 -1.88 3.85
CA GLN A 49 -2.22 -2.54 2.86
C GLN A 49 -0.74 -2.58 3.27
N GLY A 50 0.00 -3.57 2.78
CA GLY A 50 1.45 -3.57 2.81
C GLY A 50 2.02 -2.91 1.56
N LYS A 51 2.70 -1.77 1.71
CA LYS A 51 3.33 -1.06 0.58
C LYS A 51 4.84 -1.13 0.68
N ALA A 52 5.50 -1.48 -0.43
CA ALA A 52 6.95 -1.34 -0.58
C ALA A 52 7.28 -0.74 -1.95
N ILE A 53 8.37 0.04 -2.00
CA ILE A 53 8.86 0.68 -3.23
C ILE A 53 10.36 0.45 -3.30
N LEU A 54 10.83 -0.15 -4.39
CA LEU A 54 12.25 -0.21 -4.72
C LEU A 54 12.61 0.92 -5.68
N ARG A 55 13.50 1.81 -5.25
CA ARG A 55 14.03 2.90 -6.09
C ARG A 55 15.39 2.53 -6.65
N TYR A 56 15.74 3.10 -7.80
CA TYR A 56 17.05 2.94 -8.46
C TYR A 56 17.43 1.50 -8.78
N ALA A 57 16.43 0.64 -9.09
CA ALA A 57 16.68 -0.71 -9.56
C ALA A 57 17.45 -0.66 -10.91
N ARG A 58 18.57 -1.36 -11.00
CA ARG A 58 19.43 -1.40 -12.21
C ARG A 58 18.87 -2.35 -13.28
N ILE A 59 17.58 -2.22 -13.57
CA ILE A 59 16.85 -3.04 -14.55
C ILE A 59 15.80 -2.19 -15.26
N SER A 60 15.60 -2.41 -16.55
CA SER A 60 14.59 -1.67 -17.32
C SER A 60 13.18 -1.99 -16.83
N SER A 61 12.37 -0.94 -16.67
CA SER A 61 10.95 -1.00 -16.30
C SER A 61 10.15 -2.01 -17.13
N ARG A 62 10.44 -2.10 -18.44
CA ARG A 62 9.77 -3.04 -19.37
C ARG A 62 10.03 -4.50 -19.01
N LYS A 63 11.26 -4.85 -18.61
CA LYS A 63 11.63 -6.22 -18.21
C LYS A 63 10.97 -6.61 -16.88
N VAL A 64 10.79 -5.66 -15.97
CA VAL A 64 10.13 -5.88 -14.68
C VAL A 64 8.63 -6.07 -14.87
N ARG A 65 8.00 -5.25 -15.71
CA ARG A 65 6.54 -5.28 -15.94
C ARG A 65 6.03 -6.65 -16.37
N ILE A 66 6.77 -7.35 -17.23
CA ILE A 66 6.43 -8.72 -17.68
C ILE A 66 6.19 -9.67 -16.49
N VAL A 67 7.02 -9.57 -15.45
CA VAL A 67 6.90 -10.43 -14.27
C VAL A 67 5.86 -9.90 -13.29
N LEU A 68 5.72 -8.57 -13.17
CA LEU A 68 4.69 -7.95 -12.32
C LEU A 68 3.27 -8.34 -12.76
N ASP A 69 3.03 -8.43 -14.05
CA ASP A 69 1.71 -8.79 -14.57
C ASP A 69 1.34 -10.25 -14.28
N LEU A 70 2.32 -11.14 -14.01
CA LEU A 70 2.06 -12.52 -13.61
C LEU A 70 1.58 -12.66 -12.16
N ILE A 71 2.08 -11.81 -11.27
CA ILE A 71 1.79 -11.89 -9.82
C ILE A 71 0.60 -11.03 -9.41
N LYS A 72 0.14 -10.11 -10.27
CA LYS A 72 -0.95 -9.19 -9.96
C LYS A 72 -2.28 -9.94 -9.79
N GLY A 73 -3.01 -9.64 -8.72
CA GLY A 73 -4.25 -10.31 -8.38
C GLY A 73 -4.08 -11.73 -7.80
N LYS A 74 -2.85 -12.17 -7.55
CA LYS A 74 -2.56 -13.48 -6.97
C LYS A 74 -2.39 -13.39 -5.46
N ASP A 75 -2.74 -14.48 -4.78
CA ASP A 75 -2.47 -14.65 -3.35
C ASP A 75 -0.96 -14.66 -3.10
N ILE A 76 -0.55 -14.31 -1.88
CA ILE A 76 0.87 -14.06 -1.59
C ILE A 76 1.75 -15.29 -1.84
N ASP A 77 1.27 -16.49 -1.50
CA ASP A 77 2.00 -17.74 -1.69
C ASP A 77 2.08 -18.13 -3.17
N GLU A 78 1.00 -17.90 -3.94
CA GLU A 78 1.01 -18.10 -5.40
C GLU A 78 1.99 -17.13 -6.07
N ALA A 79 1.98 -15.86 -5.67
CA ALA A 79 2.92 -14.86 -6.16
C ALA A 79 4.38 -15.26 -5.87
N TYR A 80 4.67 -15.78 -4.66
CA TYR A 80 6.00 -16.31 -4.34
C TYR A 80 6.39 -17.50 -5.21
N ALA A 81 5.47 -18.43 -5.46
CA ALA A 81 5.72 -19.57 -6.33
C ALA A 81 6.04 -19.11 -7.76
N ILE A 82 5.24 -18.21 -8.32
CA ILE A 82 5.48 -17.62 -9.64
C ILE A 82 6.86 -16.98 -9.71
N LEU A 83 7.23 -16.14 -8.73
CA LEU A 83 8.54 -15.48 -8.71
C LEU A 83 9.69 -16.49 -8.59
N LYS A 84 9.52 -17.57 -7.82
CA LYS A 84 10.56 -18.57 -7.62
C LYS A 84 10.85 -19.37 -8.90
N TYR A 85 9.83 -19.66 -9.70
CA TYR A 85 9.95 -20.52 -10.88
C TYR A 85 9.98 -19.77 -12.21
N THR A 86 9.79 -18.45 -12.22
CA THR A 86 9.90 -17.64 -13.44
C THR A 86 11.36 -17.35 -13.78
N PRO A 87 11.88 -17.82 -14.93
CA PRO A 87 13.30 -17.66 -15.31
C PRO A 87 13.58 -16.25 -15.87
N LYS A 88 13.44 -15.23 -15.03
CA LYS A 88 13.72 -13.82 -15.37
C LYS A 88 14.54 -13.18 -14.25
N ALA A 89 15.51 -12.35 -14.62
CA ALA A 89 16.35 -11.63 -13.66
C ALA A 89 15.55 -10.68 -12.74
N SER A 90 14.39 -10.19 -13.20
CA SER A 90 13.48 -9.38 -12.39
C SER A 90 12.85 -10.16 -11.24
N SER A 91 12.74 -11.49 -11.32
CA SER A 91 12.06 -12.31 -10.32
C SER A 91 12.70 -12.23 -8.95
N GLU A 92 14.04 -12.29 -8.86
CA GLU A 92 14.75 -12.22 -7.58
C GLU A 92 14.55 -10.86 -6.89
N ILE A 93 14.58 -9.77 -7.66
CA ILE A 93 14.36 -8.41 -7.17
C ILE A 93 12.93 -8.27 -6.64
N LEU A 94 11.96 -8.74 -7.41
CA LEU A 94 10.55 -8.71 -7.04
C LEU A 94 10.24 -9.59 -5.84
N TYR A 95 10.92 -10.73 -5.68
CA TYR A 95 10.78 -11.58 -4.50
C TYR A 95 11.15 -10.84 -3.21
N LYS A 96 12.28 -10.14 -3.21
CA LYS A 96 12.73 -9.32 -2.08
C LYS A 96 11.76 -8.16 -1.82
N LEU A 97 11.23 -7.55 -2.87
CA LEU A 97 10.26 -6.46 -2.77
C LEU A 97 8.92 -6.92 -2.20
N LEU A 98 8.39 -8.06 -2.67
CA LEU A 98 7.16 -8.67 -2.18
C LEU A 98 7.30 -9.03 -0.69
N LYS A 99 8.44 -9.60 -0.30
CA LYS A 99 8.75 -9.88 1.11
C LYS A 99 8.77 -8.64 1.98
N SER A 100 9.27 -7.52 1.47
CA SER A 100 9.21 -6.24 2.17
C SER A 100 7.78 -5.70 2.30
N ALA A 101 6.95 -5.85 1.25
CA ALA A 101 5.55 -5.44 1.30
C ALA A 101 4.75 -6.29 2.30
N GLU A 102 4.96 -7.61 2.30
CA GLU A 102 4.39 -8.55 3.26
C GLU A 102 4.74 -8.15 4.70
N ALA A 103 6.02 -7.92 5.00
CA ALA A 103 6.46 -7.52 6.33
C ALA A 103 5.82 -6.19 6.78
N ASN A 104 5.59 -5.27 5.85
CA ASN A 104 4.87 -4.03 6.16
C ASN A 104 3.38 -4.28 6.45
N ALA A 105 2.74 -5.22 5.76
CA ALA A 105 1.36 -5.62 6.03
C ALA A 105 1.23 -6.30 7.40
N THR A 106 2.08 -7.29 7.70
CA THR A 106 1.94 -8.11 8.91
C THR A 106 2.45 -7.38 10.15
N ASN A 107 3.66 -6.82 10.10
CA ASN A 107 4.34 -6.34 11.30
C ASN A 107 3.93 -4.91 11.66
N ASN A 108 3.76 -4.03 10.67
CA ASN A 108 3.43 -2.63 10.92
C ASN A 108 1.92 -2.39 10.97
N ASN A 109 1.16 -3.14 10.19
CA ASN A 109 -0.28 -2.95 10.01
C ASN A 109 -1.14 -4.04 10.65
N GLY A 110 -0.54 -5.14 11.15
CA GLY A 110 -1.27 -6.19 11.86
C GLY A 110 -2.24 -6.98 10.97
N LEU A 111 -2.02 -6.98 9.65
CA LEU A 111 -2.85 -7.71 8.71
C LEU A 111 -2.55 -9.21 8.75
N ASN A 112 -3.57 -10.04 8.54
CA ASN A 112 -3.40 -11.48 8.45
C ASN A 112 -2.73 -11.84 7.12
N ARG A 113 -1.61 -12.56 7.17
CA ARG A 113 -0.84 -13.02 6.01
C ARG A 113 -1.68 -13.84 5.03
N ASP A 114 -2.52 -14.73 5.55
CA ASP A 114 -3.29 -15.68 4.72
C ASP A 114 -4.32 -14.98 3.82
N ASN A 115 -4.69 -13.75 4.17
CA ASN A 115 -5.63 -12.93 3.40
C ASN A 115 -4.91 -11.92 2.48
N LEU A 116 -3.58 -11.95 2.41
CA LEU A 116 -2.81 -11.03 1.58
C LEU A 116 -2.75 -11.51 0.13
N TYR A 117 -2.97 -10.56 -0.77
CA TYR A 117 -2.85 -10.74 -2.21
C TYR A 117 -2.21 -9.49 -2.82
N VAL A 118 -1.68 -9.63 -4.04
CA VAL A 118 -1.06 -8.52 -4.76
C VAL A 118 -2.15 -7.67 -5.43
N ALA A 119 -2.69 -6.71 -4.70
CA ALA A 119 -3.75 -5.82 -5.22
C ALA A 119 -3.25 -4.95 -6.39
N GLU A 120 -2.11 -4.26 -6.20
CA GLU A 120 -1.52 -3.38 -7.20
C GLU A 120 -0.01 -3.62 -7.30
N ALA A 121 0.48 -3.64 -8.54
CA ALA A 121 1.92 -3.66 -8.80
C ALA A 121 2.24 -2.99 -10.14
N PHE A 122 3.22 -2.11 -10.15
CA PHE A 122 3.65 -1.39 -11.34
C PHE A 122 5.14 -1.05 -11.28
N ALA A 123 5.73 -0.90 -12.47
CA ALA A 123 7.07 -0.39 -12.65
C ALA A 123 7.01 0.83 -13.55
N ASN A 124 7.54 1.95 -13.06
CA ASN A 124 7.76 3.18 -13.78
C ASN A 124 9.24 3.32 -14.14
N GLN A 125 9.51 4.07 -15.20
CA GLN A 125 10.85 4.51 -15.52
C GLN A 125 11.00 5.91 -14.94
N ASP A 126 11.85 6.07 -13.93
CA ASP A 126 12.31 7.41 -13.56
C ASP A 126 13.16 7.89 -14.74
N LEU A 127 12.62 8.85 -15.50
CA LEU A 127 13.48 9.80 -16.19
C LEU A 127 13.97 10.74 -15.08
N LEU A 128 15.29 10.71 -14.85
CA LEU A 128 15.97 11.77 -14.10
C LEU A 128 15.67 13.13 -14.70
#